data_AF-A0A7V9MWC0-F1
#
_entry.id   AF-A0A7V9MWC0-F1
#
_cell.length_a   1.000
_cell.length_b   1.000
_cell.length_c   1.000
_cell.angle_alpha   90.00
_cell.angle_beta   90.00
_cell.angle_gamma   90.00
#
_symmetry.space_group_name_H-M   'P 1'
#
loop_
_entity.id
_entity.type
_entity.pdbx_description
1 polymer ?
#
loop_
_entity_poly.entity_id
_entity_poly.type
_entity_poly.pdbx_seq_one_letter_code
_entity_poly.pdbx_strand_id
1 'polypeptide(L)'
;MRRLISCLAICALLAPPALAADTPLSRDLALVNRLSWGETAQGDTLGGQSARTWLEQQLHPSADDGLPPQVRAWIADMDISRTPLEEIAAETRQMQMDIREAKRDPSGQKDQAAAKADQGDLSALRKPYRQKLRDLGLEAQTRSLLRDLYSRNQLKEQLTWFWVNHFNVYGRKRQVAALVGDYEEHAIRPHVLGRFRDLLVATVFHPAMIQYLDNQQNAADKINENYAREIME
;
A
#
# COMPACT_ATOMS: atom_id res chain seq x y z
N MET A 1 50.84 13.87 70.14
CA MET A 1 50.41 13.11 68.95
C MET A 1 48.96 12.68 69.12
N ARG A 2 48.01 13.32 68.42
CA ARG A 2 46.62 12.86 68.31
C ARG A 2 46.16 13.19 66.89
N ARG A 3 45.90 12.17 66.07
CA ARG A 3 45.41 12.30 64.70
C ARG A 3 43.88 12.44 64.76
N LEU A 4 43.36 13.55 64.23
CA LEU A 4 41.93 13.72 63.95
C LEU A 4 41.64 13.08 62.59
N ILE A 5 40.80 12.05 62.59
CA ILE A 5 40.28 11.40 61.38
C ILE A 5 38.97 12.12 61.03
N SER A 6 38.98 12.90 59.94
CA SER A 6 37.76 13.49 59.39
C SER A 6 37.02 12.43 58.56
N CYS A 7 35.88 11.96 59.05
CA CYS A 7 34.93 11.18 58.26
C CYS A 7 34.17 12.12 57.30
N LEU A 8 34.46 12.02 56.01
CA LEU A 8 33.63 12.63 54.96
C LEU A 8 32.42 11.71 54.72
N ALA A 9 31.25 12.10 55.21
CA ALA A 9 29.99 11.46 54.85
C ALA A 9 29.56 11.93 53.47
N ILE A 10 29.81 11.12 52.43
CA ILE A 10 29.26 11.33 51.09
C ILE A 10 27.81 10.86 51.12
N CYS A 11 26.87 11.80 51.28
CA CYS A 11 25.46 11.55 50.97
C CYS A 11 25.31 11.47 49.44
N ALA A 12 25.31 10.24 48.91
CA ALA A 12 24.85 9.99 47.54
C ALA A 12 23.33 10.16 47.51
N LEU A 13 22.86 11.33 47.05
CA LEU A 13 21.48 11.52 46.62
C LEU A 13 21.23 10.68 45.36
N LEU A 14 20.81 9.43 45.55
CA LEU A 14 20.18 8.63 44.49
C LEU A 14 18.82 9.27 44.20
N ALA A 15 18.77 10.18 43.23
CA ALA A 15 17.51 10.57 42.63
C ALA A 15 16.90 9.31 41.98
N PRO A 16 15.63 8.96 42.27
CA PRO A 16 14.97 7.90 41.52
C PRO A 16 14.98 8.28 40.04
N PRO A 17 15.06 7.32 39.09
CA PRO A 17 14.91 7.65 37.69
C PRO A 17 13.57 8.36 37.55
N ALA A 18 13.61 9.62 37.11
CA ALA A 18 12.40 10.36 36.80
C ALA A 18 11.69 9.57 35.68
N LEU A 19 10.66 8.79 36.06
CA LEU A 19 9.61 8.40 35.14
C LEU A 19 9.20 9.69 34.43
N ALA A 20 9.48 9.77 33.12
CA ALA A 20 9.20 10.96 32.33
C ALA A 20 7.80 11.44 32.68
N ALA A 21 7.70 12.66 33.22
CA ALA A 21 6.42 13.21 33.62
C ALA A 21 5.48 13.17 32.41
N ASP A 22 4.26 12.69 32.64
CA ASP A 22 3.23 12.50 31.61
C ASP A 22 2.66 13.87 31.22
N THR A 23 3.46 14.66 30.50
CA THR A 23 3.11 16.01 30.04
C THR A 23 2.03 15.96 28.95
N PRO A 24 1.24 17.04 28.77
CA PRO A 24 0.30 17.15 27.66
C PRO A 24 0.97 16.90 26.30
N LEU A 25 2.13 17.50 26.06
CA LEU A 25 2.90 17.29 24.83
C LEU A 25 3.28 15.81 24.62
N SER A 26 3.73 15.11 25.66
CA SER A 26 4.04 13.67 25.55
C SER A 26 2.79 12.81 25.29
N ARG A 27 1.62 13.21 25.79
CA ARG A 27 0.35 12.50 25.52
C ARG A 27 -0.15 12.75 24.10
N ASP A 28 -0.06 13.99 23.63
CA ASP A 28 -0.46 14.37 22.28
C ASP A 28 0.43 13.68 21.23
N LEU A 29 1.75 13.65 21.48
CA LEU A 29 2.69 12.88 20.65
C LEU A 29 2.38 11.37 20.67
N ALA A 30 2.05 10.81 21.84
CA ALA A 30 1.67 9.39 21.93
C ALA A 30 0.36 9.08 21.19
N LEU A 31 -0.60 10.00 21.21
CA LEU A 31 -1.85 9.88 20.45
C LEU A 31 -1.58 9.90 18.95
N VAL A 32 -0.82 10.89 18.48
CA VAL A 32 -0.48 11.05 17.06
C VAL A 32 0.30 9.85 16.57
N ASN A 33 1.39 9.46 17.24
CA ASN A 33 2.17 8.27 16.88
C ASN A 33 1.35 6.96 16.86
N ARG A 34 0.23 6.90 17.59
CA ARG A 34 -0.66 5.73 17.59
C ARG A 34 -1.65 5.73 16.41
N LEU A 35 -2.04 6.90 15.93
CA LEU A 35 -3.14 7.07 14.97
C LEU A 35 -2.68 7.68 13.63
N SER A 36 -1.38 7.95 13.49
CA SER A 36 -0.73 8.46 12.29
C SER A 36 0.66 7.86 12.14
N TRP A 37 1.31 8.14 11.00
CA TRP A 37 2.73 7.85 10.77
C TRP A 37 3.69 8.72 11.62
N GLY A 38 3.17 9.38 12.65
CA GLY A 38 3.86 10.28 13.56
C GLY A 38 3.75 11.75 13.16
N GLU A 39 4.65 12.55 13.72
CA GLU A 39 4.91 13.93 13.29
C GLU A 39 5.33 13.92 11.81
N THR A 40 4.46 14.46 10.95
CA THR A 40 4.75 14.59 9.52
C THR A 40 5.64 15.81 9.28
N ALA A 41 6.15 15.96 8.05
CA ALA A 41 6.97 17.11 7.66
C ALA A 41 6.29 18.50 7.84
N GLN A 42 4.99 18.54 8.21
CA GLN A 42 4.24 19.76 8.47
C GLN A 42 4.41 20.29 9.91
N GLY A 43 4.97 19.51 10.85
CA GLY A 43 5.62 20.01 12.06
C GLY A 43 4.75 20.56 13.20
N ASP A 44 3.49 20.14 13.31
CA ASP A 44 2.65 20.45 14.48
C ASP A 44 1.82 19.21 14.85
N THR A 45 2.13 18.61 16.01
CA THR A 45 1.52 17.37 16.51
C THR A 45 0.01 17.37 16.35
N LEU A 46 -0.67 18.46 16.76
CA LEU A 46 -2.14 18.59 16.67
C LEU A 46 -2.61 19.80 15.86
N GLY A 47 -1.72 20.63 15.33
CA GLY A 47 -2.11 21.86 14.64
C GLY A 47 -2.61 22.96 15.59
N GLY A 48 -2.17 22.96 16.85
CA GLY A 48 -2.73 23.80 17.92
C GLY A 48 -4.16 23.43 18.34
N GLN A 49 -4.69 22.28 17.89
CA GLN A 49 -6.04 21.81 18.21
C GLN A 49 -6.07 20.97 19.48
N SER A 50 -7.27 20.80 20.05
CA SER A 50 -7.47 19.79 21.10
C SER A 50 -7.37 18.38 20.50
N ALA A 51 -6.86 17.42 21.28
CA ALA A 51 -6.80 16.01 20.90
C ALA A 51 -8.16 15.45 20.40
N ARG A 52 -9.27 15.88 21.01
CA ARG A 52 -10.62 15.48 20.58
C ARG A 52 -10.95 16.04 19.20
N THR A 53 -10.70 17.33 18.97
CA THR A 53 -10.97 17.98 17.68
C THR A 53 -10.15 17.34 16.56
N TRP A 54 -8.87 17.07 16.83
CA TRP A 54 -7.99 16.38 15.90
C TRP A 54 -8.50 14.97 15.57
N LEU A 55 -8.92 14.19 16.58
CA LEU A 55 -9.45 12.85 16.38
C LEU A 55 -10.74 12.85 15.55
N GLU A 56 -11.67 13.76 15.82
CA GLU A 56 -12.91 13.90 15.04
C GLU A 56 -12.62 14.19 13.56
N GLN A 57 -11.59 15.01 13.26
CA GLN A 57 -11.15 15.23 11.87
C GLN A 57 -10.58 13.97 11.22
N GLN A 58 -9.82 13.17 11.96
CA GLN A 58 -9.28 11.90 11.45
C GLN A 58 -10.39 10.87 11.16
N LEU A 59 -11.47 10.87 11.94
CA LEU A 59 -12.63 10.00 11.76
C LEU A 59 -13.58 10.49 10.65
N HIS A 60 -13.53 11.78 10.32
CA HIS A 60 -14.34 12.42 9.28
C HIS A 60 -13.47 13.14 8.25
N PRO A 61 -12.64 12.40 7.49
CA PRO A 61 -11.69 12.96 6.54
C PRO A 61 -12.37 13.73 5.41
N SER A 62 -11.71 14.79 4.92
CA SER A 62 -12.11 15.46 3.68
C SER A 62 -11.89 14.55 2.46
N ALA A 63 -12.66 14.78 1.39
CA ALA A 63 -12.56 13.99 0.16
C ALA A 63 -11.23 14.18 -0.60
N ASP A 64 -10.55 15.32 -0.41
CA ASP A 64 -9.30 15.68 -1.10
C ASP A 64 -8.02 15.31 -0.34
N ASP A 65 -8.18 14.65 0.80
CA ASP A 65 -7.10 14.22 1.69
C ASP A 65 -6.22 15.34 2.27
N GLY A 66 -6.58 16.60 2.05
CA GLY A 66 -5.78 17.75 2.46
C GLY A 66 -4.37 17.78 1.86
N LEU A 67 -4.15 17.07 0.74
CA LEU A 67 -2.84 16.95 0.10
C LEU A 67 -2.35 18.31 -0.43
N PRO A 68 -1.05 18.64 -0.35
CA PRO A 68 -0.49 19.83 -0.99
C PRO A 68 -0.77 19.86 -2.51
N PRO A 69 -0.99 21.03 -3.13
CA PRO A 69 -1.31 21.13 -4.56
C PRO A 69 -0.30 20.44 -5.47
N GLN A 70 0.99 20.55 -5.16
CA GLN A 70 2.06 19.89 -5.91
C GLN A 70 1.97 18.36 -5.83
N VAL A 71 1.66 17.81 -4.66
CA VAL A 71 1.51 16.35 -4.47
C VAL A 71 0.28 15.84 -5.23
N ARG A 72 -0.82 16.58 -5.21
CA ARG A 72 -2.00 16.25 -6.02
C ARG A 72 -1.68 16.24 -7.52
N ALA A 73 -0.89 17.21 -7.98
CA ALA A 73 -0.46 17.27 -9.38
C ALA A 73 0.41 16.06 -9.77
N TRP A 74 1.34 15.64 -8.91
CA TRP A 74 2.14 14.43 -9.16
C TRP A 74 1.29 13.16 -9.22
N ILE A 75 0.35 13.00 -8.28
CA ILE A 75 -0.57 11.84 -8.29
C ILE A 75 -1.43 11.86 -9.55
N ALA A 76 -1.95 13.02 -9.95
CA ALA A 76 -2.79 13.17 -11.13
C ALA A 76 -2.04 12.92 -12.46
N ASP A 77 -0.71 13.01 -12.47
CA ASP A 77 0.11 12.72 -13.66
C ASP A 77 0.45 11.24 -13.84
N MET A 78 0.19 10.39 -12.84
CA MET A 78 0.44 8.95 -12.93
C MET A 78 -0.50 8.28 -13.94
N ASP A 79 -0.02 7.27 -14.68
CA ASP A 79 -0.84 6.46 -15.59
C ASP A 79 -2.04 5.84 -14.86
N ILE A 80 -1.82 5.27 -13.67
CA ILE A 80 -2.89 4.69 -12.82
C ILE A 80 -3.96 5.70 -12.35
N SER A 81 -3.72 7.00 -12.50
CA SER A 81 -4.68 8.06 -12.14
C SER A 81 -5.37 8.68 -13.35
N ARG A 82 -4.72 8.65 -14.51
CA ARG A 82 -5.25 9.25 -15.76
C ARG A 82 -6.02 8.26 -16.61
N THR A 83 -5.65 6.99 -16.54
CA THR A 83 -6.17 5.94 -17.41
C THR A 83 -7.15 5.08 -16.64
N PRO A 84 -8.41 4.92 -17.11
CA PRO A 84 -9.39 4.04 -16.48
C PRO A 84 -8.86 2.60 -16.36
N LEU A 85 -9.27 1.90 -15.31
CA LEU A 85 -8.83 0.51 -15.05
C LEU A 85 -9.13 -0.40 -16.25
N GLU A 86 -10.28 -0.22 -16.90
CA GLU A 86 -10.70 -1.04 -18.03
C GLU A 86 -9.72 -0.95 -19.20
N GLU A 87 -9.19 0.24 -19.45
CA GLU A 87 -8.21 0.49 -20.50
C GLU A 87 -6.85 -0.12 -20.15
N ILE A 88 -6.36 0.08 -18.92
CA ILE A 88 -5.13 -0.56 -18.41
C ILE A 88 -5.25 -2.09 -18.50
N ALA A 89 -6.40 -2.63 -18.09
CA ALA A 89 -6.67 -4.07 -18.12
C ALA A 89 -6.78 -4.61 -19.55
N ALA A 90 -7.40 -3.87 -20.47
CA ALA A 90 -7.48 -4.24 -21.88
C ALA A 90 -6.09 -4.24 -22.54
N GLU A 91 -5.31 -3.18 -22.34
CA GLU A 91 -3.95 -3.02 -22.87
C GLU A 91 -3.05 -4.17 -22.40
N THR A 92 -2.98 -4.39 -21.08
CA THR A 92 -2.11 -5.44 -20.51
C THR A 92 -2.58 -6.85 -20.90
N ARG A 93 -3.88 -7.07 -21.10
CA ARG A 93 -4.45 -8.31 -21.65
C ARG A 93 -4.04 -8.52 -23.10
N GLN A 94 -4.11 -7.50 -23.94
CA GLN A 94 -3.69 -7.59 -25.34
C GLN A 94 -2.21 -7.95 -25.43
N MET A 95 -1.34 -7.23 -24.71
CA MET A 95 0.10 -7.54 -24.66
C MET A 95 0.37 -8.99 -24.22
N GLN A 96 -0.42 -9.49 -23.25
CA GLN A 96 -0.31 -10.89 -22.82
C GLN A 96 -0.76 -11.87 -23.91
N MET A 97 -1.80 -11.55 -24.67
CA MET A 97 -2.28 -12.36 -25.78
C MET A 97 -1.24 -12.42 -26.91
N ASP A 98 -0.65 -11.29 -27.29
CA ASP A 98 0.40 -11.23 -28.31
C ASP A 98 1.60 -12.12 -27.93
N ILE A 99 2.01 -12.08 -26.65
CA ILE A 99 3.06 -12.96 -26.10
C ILE A 99 2.66 -14.45 -26.16
N ARG A 100 1.37 -14.77 -25.95
CA ARG A 100 0.87 -16.16 -26.02
C ARG A 100 0.77 -16.65 -27.45
N GLU A 101 0.34 -15.80 -28.38
CA GLU A 101 0.25 -16.12 -29.80
C GLU A 101 1.63 -16.35 -30.40
N ALA A 102 2.59 -15.45 -30.13
CA ALA A 102 3.99 -15.64 -30.55
C ALA A 102 4.60 -16.93 -29.99
N LYS A 103 4.20 -17.37 -28.78
CA LYS A 103 4.62 -18.66 -28.21
C LYS A 103 3.96 -19.88 -28.87
N ARG A 104 2.76 -19.73 -29.42
CA ARG A 104 1.97 -20.83 -30.01
C ARG A 104 2.40 -21.14 -31.44
N ASP A 105 3.27 -20.32 -32.03
CA ASP A 105 3.90 -20.54 -33.34
C ASP A 105 5.34 -21.12 -33.28
N PRO A 106 5.59 -22.29 -32.66
CA PRO A 106 6.76 -23.08 -33.00
C PRO A 106 6.36 -24.01 -34.13
N SER A 107 6.63 -23.59 -35.38
CA SER A 107 6.85 -24.54 -36.47
C SER A 107 7.74 -25.68 -35.93
N GLY A 108 7.17 -26.89 -35.88
CA GLY A 108 7.86 -28.07 -35.38
C GLY A 108 9.11 -28.30 -36.21
N GLN A 109 10.27 -28.34 -35.54
CA GLN A 109 11.64 -28.30 -36.08
C GLN A 109 12.18 -26.87 -36.32
N LYS A 110 12.75 -26.26 -35.27
CA LYS A 110 13.59 -25.06 -35.41
C LYS A 110 15.03 -25.39 -35.02
N ASP A 111 15.95 -25.18 -35.96
CA ASP A 111 17.39 -25.15 -35.70
C ASP A 111 17.75 -24.05 -34.70
N GLN A 112 18.93 -24.15 -34.07
CA GLN A 112 19.37 -23.24 -33.00
C GLN A 112 19.38 -21.75 -33.40
N ALA A 113 19.59 -21.44 -34.69
CA ALA A 113 19.55 -20.08 -35.21
C ALA A 113 18.11 -19.51 -35.24
N ALA A 114 17.12 -20.32 -35.65
CA ALA A 114 15.71 -19.96 -35.63
C ALA A 114 15.18 -19.84 -34.19
N ALA A 115 15.63 -20.70 -33.27
CA ALA A 115 15.28 -20.60 -31.85
C ALA A 115 15.83 -19.32 -31.19
N LYS A 116 17.04 -18.87 -31.57
CA LYS A 116 17.61 -17.60 -31.09
C LYS A 116 16.90 -16.37 -31.65
N ALA A 117 16.50 -16.40 -32.93
CA ALA A 117 15.70 -15.34 -33.54
C ALA A 117 14.32 -15.22 -32.87
N ASP A 118 13.63 -16.35 -32.70
CA ASP A 118 12.33 -16.46 -32.01
C ASP A 118 12.42 -16.01 -30.54
N GLN A 119 13.54 -16.31 -29.87
CA GLN A 119 13.82 -15.79 -28.53
C GLN A 119 14.03 -14.25 -28.52
N GLY A 120 14.60 -13.69 -29.57
CA GLY A 120 14.73 -12.24 -29.77
C GLY A 120 13.37 -11.56 -29.95
N ASP A 121 12.52 -12.10 -30.82
CA ASP A 121 11.17 -11.58 -31.09
C ASP A 121 10.27 -11.69 -29.85
N LEU A 122 10.33 -12.81 -29.15
CA LEU A 122 9.58 -13.00 -27.91
C LEU A 122 10.10 -12.12 -26.77
N SER A 123 11.40 -11.79 -26.75
CA SER A 123 11.97 -10.81 -25.82
C SER A 123 11.47 -9.40 -26.12
N ALA A 124 11.34 -9.04 -27.40
CA ALA A 124 10.82 -7.75 -27.85
C ALA A 124 9.37 -7.50 -27.40
N LEU A 125 8.55 -8.56 -27.25
CA LEU A 125 7.19 -8.47 -26.68
C LEU A 125 7.18 -8.52 -25.14
N ARG A 126 8.01 -9.38 -24.54
CA ARG A 126 8.01 -9.56 -23.06
C ARG A 126 8.58 -8.36 -22.31
N LYS A 127 9.60 -7.70 -22.88
CA LYS A 127 10.27 -6.56 -22.23
C LYS A 127 9.30 -5.39 -21.99
N PRO A 128 8.57 -4.84 -22.99
CA PRO A 128 7.62 -3.76 -22.77
C PRO A 128 6.48 -4.19 -21.84
N TYR A 129 5.94 -5.40 -21.98
CA TYR A 129 4.92 -5.92 -21.07
C TYR A 129 5.38 -5.93 -19.60
N ARG A 130 6.58 -6.46 -19.32
CA ARG A 130 7.16 -6.47 -17.97
C ARG A 130 7.46 -5.08 -17.45
N GLN A 131 7.88 -4.18 -18.34
CA GLN A 131 8.15 -2.79 -18.00
C GLN A 131 6.85 -2.08 -17.59
N LYS A 132 5.80 -2.16 -18.42
CA LYS A 132 4.46 -1.61 -18.13
C LYS A 132 3.93 -2.08 -16.77
N LEU A 133 3.95 -3.40 -16.50
CA LEU A 133 3.49 -3.92 -15.21
C LEU A 133 4.33 -3.43 -14.02
N ARG A 134 5.65 -3.29 -14.21
CA ARG A 134 6.52 -2.74 -13.17
C ARG A 134 6.19 -1.28 -12.88
N ASP A 135 6.01 -0.48 -13.93
CA ASP A 135 5.76 0.94 -13.84
C ASP A 135 4.42 1.22 -13.15
N LEU A 136 3.35 0.52 -13.54
CA LEU A 136 2.04 0.60 -12.86
C LEU A 136 2.15 0.24 -11.37
N GLY A 137 2.88 -0.82 -11.04
CA GLY A 137 3.11 -1.21 -9.65
C GLY A 137 3.96 -0.21 -8.86
N LEU A 138 4.93 0.44 -9.51
CA LEU A 138 5.75 1.50 -8.90
C LEU A 138 4.94 2.78 -8.68
N GLU A 139 4.07 3.16 -9.62
CA GLU A 139 3.16 4.29 -9.45
C GLU A 139 2.22 4.06 -8.26
N ALA A 140 1.65 2.85 -8.12
CA ALA A 140 0.77 2.53 -6.99
C ALA A 140 1.50 2.70 -5.64
N GLN A 141 2.70 2.13 -5.52
CA GLN A 141 3.54 2.30 -4.32
C GLN A 141 3.90 3.77 -4.07
N THR A 142 4.22 4.52 -5.12
CA THR A 142 4.58 5.94 -5.02
C THR A 142 3.38 6.77 -4.57
N ARG A 143 2.18 6.50 -5.09
CA ARG A 143 0.95 7.18 -4.70
C ARG A 143 0.62 6.93 -3.23
N SER A 144 0.70 5.68 -2.76
CA SER A 144 0.52 5.34 -1.34
C SER A 144 1.51 6.13 -0.47
N LEU A 145 2.80 6.09 -0.82
CA LEU A 145 3.84 6.80 -0.05
C LEU A 145 3.62 8.32 -0.02
N LEU A 146 3.21 8.92 -1.15
CA LEU A 146 2.89 10.35 -1.20
C LEU A 146 1.72 10.70 -0.27
N ARG A 147 0.70 9.83 -0.18
CA ARG A 147 -0.40 10.04 0.77
C ARG A 147 0.06 9.83 2.21
N ASP A 148 0.78 8.76 2.49
CA ASP A 148 1.33 8.48 3.83
C ASP A 148 2.13 9.67 4.38
N LEU A 149 2.93 10.32 3.52
CA LEU A 149 3.78 11.45 3.91
C LEU A 149 3.05 12.80 4.00
N TYR A 150 2.09 13.06 3.10
CA TYR A 150 1.55 14.42 2.91
C TYR A 150 0.05 14.56 3.19
N SER A 151 -0.71 13.48 3.30
CA SER A 151 -2.13 13.50 3.61
C SER A 151 -2.36 14.04 5.02
N ARG A 152 -3.40 14.86 5.19
CA ARG A 152 -3.86 15.26 6.54
C ARG A 152 -4.72 14.19 7.20
N ASN A 153 -5.18 13.19 6.43
CA ASN A 153 -6.04 12.10 6.89
C ASN A 153 -5.21 10.87 7.28
N GLN A 154 -4.25 11.05 8.18
CA GLN A 154 -3.26 10.03 8.52
C GLN A 154 -3.87 8.72 9.05
N LEU A 155 -4.95 8.79 9.84
CA LEU A 155 -5.66 7.59 10.31
C LEU A 155 -6.22 6.78 9.13
N LYS A 156 -6.78 7.47 8.12
CA LYS A 156 -7.29 6.86 6.89
C LYS A 156 -6.15 6.18 6.13
N GLU A 157 -4.96 6.79 6.05
CA GLU A 157 -3.80 6.17 5.38
C GLU A 157 -3.28 4.94 6.13
N GLN A 158 -3.13 5.00 7.45
CA GLN A 158 -2.73 3.84 8.25
C GLN A 158 -3.72 2.68 8.13
N LEU A 159 -5.03 2.97 8.18
CA LEU A 159 -6.05 1.94 7.99
C LEU A 159 -6.03 1.40 6.56
N THR A 160 -5.81 2.25 5.55
CA THR A 160 -5.64 1.81 4.15
C THR A 160 -4.47 0.84 4.06
N TRP A 161 -3.31 1.20 4.62
CA TRP A 161 -2.15 0.32 4.67
C TRP A 161 -2.46 -1.00 5.40
N PHE A 162 -3.10 -0.94 6.57
CA PHE A 162 -3.50 -2.13 7.31
C PHE A 162 -4.38 -3.05 6.47
N TRP A 163 -5.42 -2.51 5.83
CA TRP A 163 -6.38 -3.30 5.05
C TRP A 163 -5.82 -3.82 3.73
N VAL A 164 -4.92 -3.09 3.07
CA VAL A 164 -4.19 -3.59 1.89
C VAL A 164 -3.29 -4.78 2.27
N ASN A 165 -2.69 -4.76 3.46
CA ASN A 165 -1.90 -5.88 3.96
C ASN A 165 -2.75 -7.05 4.47
N HIS A 166 -3.94 -6.77 5.01
CA HIS A 166 -4.86 -7.82 5.47
C HIS A 166 -5.54 -8.53 4.30
N PHE A 167 -6.13 -7.77 3.37
CA PHE A 167 -6.68 -8.29 2.12
C PHE A 167 -5.64 -8.24 0.99
N ASN A 168 -4.51 -8.89 1.23
CA ASN A 168 -3.33 -8.77 0.37
C ASN A 168 -3.52 -9.40 -1.02
N VAL A 169 -2.90 -8.77 -2.02
CA VAL A 169 -2.73 -9.32 -3.36
C VAL A 169 -1.26 -9.30 -3.78
N TYR A 170 -0.76 -10.39 -4.35
CA TYR A 170 0.64 -10.43 -4.77
C TYR A 170 0.82 -9.80 -6.16
N GLY A 171 1.32 -8.56 -6.21
CA GLY A 171 1.51 -7.80 -7.45
C GLY A 171 2.34 -8.50 -8.53
N ARG A 172 3.30 -9.35 -8.17
CA ARG A 172 4.12 -10.11 -9.14
C ARG A 172 3.38 -11.32 -9.75
N LYS A 173 2.17 -11.64 -9.28
CA LYS A 173 1.34 -12.68 -9.89
C LYS A 173 0.63 -12.13 -11.13
N ARG A 174 0.96 -12.69 -12.31
CA ARG A 174 0.27 -12.44 -13.58
C ARG A 174 0.15 -10.92 -13.89
N GLN A 175 -1.07 -10.39 -13.96
CA GLN A 175 -1.36 -8.98 -14.25
C GLN A 175 -1.84 -8.22 -13.00
N VAL A 176 -1.71 -8.80 -11.79
CA VAL A 176 -2.17 -8.16 -10.55
C VAL A 176 -1.50 -6.80 -10.34
N ALA A 177 -0.25 -6.62 -10.76
CA ALA A 177 0.43 -5.32 -10.74
C ALA A 177 -0.31 -4.21 -11.51
N ALA A 178 -1.08 -4.55 -12.55
CA ALA A 178 -1.90 -3.57 -13.28
C ALA A 178 -3.19 -3.20 -12.54
N LEU A 179 -3.60 -4.01 -11.56
CA LEU A 179 -4.87 -3.88 -10.85
C LEU A 179 -4.69 -3.35 -9.42
N VAL A 180 -3.46 -3.40 -8.87
CA VAL A 180 -3.20 -3.08 -7.46
C VAL A 180 -3.45 -1.61 -7.12
N GLY A 181 -3.15 -0.70 -8.05
CA GLY A 181 -3.44 0.73 -7.85
C GLY A 181 -4.94 0.97 -7.71
N ASP A 182 -5.75 0.38 -8.59
CA ASP A 182 -7.21 0.49 -8.50
C ASP A 182 -7.79 -0.19 -7.27
N TYR A 183 -7.23 -1.36 -6.91
CA TYR A 183 -7.61 -2.09 -5.72
C TYR A 183 -7.46 -1.27 -4.44
N GLU A 184 -6.33 -0.57 -4.28
CA GLU A 184 -6.13 0.36 -3.18
C GLU A 184 -7.12 1.54 -3.27
N GLU A 185 -7.21 2.20 -4.44
CA GLU A 185 -7.93 3.46 -4.62
C GLU A 185 -9.45 3.33 -4.47
N HIS A 186 -10.04 2.30 -5.08
CA HIS A 186 -11.48 2.19 -5.28
C HIS A 186 -12.10 1.06 -4.46
N ALA A 187 -11.37 -0.02 -4.14
CA ALA A 187 -11.92 -1.12 -3.35
C ALA A 187 -11.63 -1.00 -1.85
N ILE A 188 -10.45 -0.53 -1.45
CA ILE A 188 -10.09 -0.47 -0.02
C ILE A 188 -10.32 0.92 0.55
N ARG A 189 -9.63 1.92 0.01
CA ARG A 189 -9.53 3.27 0.55
C ARG A 189 -10.87 3.95 0.85
N PRO A 190 -11.93 3.82 0.03
CA PRO A 190 -13.23 4.45 0.31
C PRO A 190 -13.95 3.85 1.52
N HIS A 191 -13.59 2.64 1.94
CA HIS A 191 -14.33 1.85 2.94
C HIS A 191 -13.60 1.69 4.28
N VAL A 192 -12.38 2.23 4.44
CA VAL A 192 -11.51 1.96 5.60
C VAL A 192 -12.04 2.47 6.95
N LEU A 193 -12.86 3.53 6.94
CA LEU A 193 -13.57 4.07 8.12
C LEU A 193 -15.06 3.68 8.14
N GLY A 194 -15.49 2.86 7.18
CA GLY A 194 -16.87 2.48 6.98
C GLY A 194 -17.24 1.15 7.64
N ARG A 195 -18.28 0.50 7.11
CA ARG A 195 -18.71 -0.82 7.57
C ARG A 195 -17.79 -1.89 6.98
N PHE A 196 -17.30 -2.78 7.84
CA PHE A 196 -16.46 -3.92 7.43
C PHE A 196 -17.08 -4.75 6.29
N ARG A 197 -18.39 -4.97 6.33
CA ARG A 197 -19.09 -5.71 5.26
C ARG A 197 -18.88 -5.07 3.88
N ASP A 198 -18.93 -3.74 3.81
CA ASP A 198 -18.84 -3.02 2.54
C ASP A 198 -17.41 -3.06 2.01
N LEU A 199 -16.40 -2.92 2.89
CA LEU A 199 -14.99 -3.17 2.58
C LEU A 199 -14.75 -4.60 2.09
N LEU A 200 -15.24 -5.60 2.82
CA LEU A 200 -15.10 -7.01 2.45
C LEU A 200 -15.71 -7.27 1.08
N VAL A 201 -16.94 -6.83 0.84
CA VAL A 201 -17.59 -7.01 -0.48
C VAL A 201 -16.76 -6.35 -1.59
N ALA A 202 -16.26 -5.13 -1.37
CA ALA A 202 -15.43 -4.44 -2.35
C ALA A 202 -14.15 -5.23 -2.68
N THR A 203 -13.48 -5.83 -1.68
CA THR A 203 -12.27 -6.61 -1.92
C THR A 203 -12.55 -7.95 -2.59
N VAL A 204 -13.60 -8.68 -2.19
CA VAL A 204 -14.02 -9.98 -2.75
C VAL A 204 -14.23 -9.90 -4.27
N PHE A 205 -14.94 -8.88 -4.72
CA PHE A 205 -15.36 -8.76 -6.12
C PHE A 205 -14.37 -7.99 -7.00
N HIS A 206 -13.29 -7.44 -6.41
CA HIS A 206 -12.33 -6.70 -7.18
C HIS A 206 -11.51 -7.61 -8.11
N PRO A 207 -11.25 -7.21 -9.39
CA PRO A 207 -10.48 -8.01 -10.35
C PRO A 207 -9.10 -8.45 -9.85
N ALA A 208 -8.42 -7.63 -9.05
CA ALA A 208 -7.12 -7.96 -8.47
C ALA A 208 -7.19 -9.20 -7.59
N MET A 209 -8.20 -9.29 -6.73
CA MET A 209 -8.39 -10.40 -5.79
C MET A 209 -8.84 -11.67 -6.51
N ILE A 210 -9.77 -11.53 -7.46
CA ILE A 210 -10.21 -12.61 -8.34
C ILE A 210 -9.00 -13.23 -9.04
N GLN A 211 -8.13 -12.40 -9.65
CA GLN A 211 -6.94 -12.87 -10.34
C GLN A 211 -5.88 -13.44 -9.39
N TYR A 212 -5.72 -12.85 -8.22
CA TYR A 212 -4.75 -13.29 -7.23
C TYR A 212 -5.08 -14.68 -6.69
N LEU A 213 -6.34 -15.00 -6.44
CA LEU A 213 -6.76 -16.29 -5.89
C LEU A 213 -7.19 -17.32 -6.94
N ASP A 214 -7.01 -16.96 -8.22
CA ASP A 214 -7.35 -17.77 -9.38
C ASP A 214 -8.86 -18.08 -9.51
N ASN A 215 -9.72 -17.22 -8.97
CA ASN A 215 -11.17 -17.39 -9.01
C ASN A 215 -11.72 -17.35 -10.45
N GLN A 216 -11.00 -16.73 -11.39
CA GLN A 216 -11.35 -16.78 -12.81
C GLN A 216 -11.20 -18.17 -13.45
N GLN A 217 -10.56 -19.13 -12.75
CA GLN A 217 -10.41 -20.51 -13.23
C GLN A 217 -11.53 -21.44 -12.73
N ASN A 218 -12.51 -20.90 -12.00
CA ASN A 218 -13.68 -21.65 -11.55
C ASN A 218 -14.44 -22.25 -12.72
N ALA A 219 -14.77 -23.54 -12.63
CA ALA A 219 -15.64 -24.26 -13.56
C ALA A 219 -16.64 -25.13 -12.78
N ALA A 220 -17.77 -25.47 -13.40
CA ALA A 220 -18.87 -26.19 -12.73
C ALA A 220 -18.41 -27.47 -12.00
N ASP A 221 -17.48 -28.23 -12.58
CA ASP A 221 -16.95 -29.47 -12.00
C ASP A 221 -15.58 -29.29 -11.31
N LYS A 222 -15.10 -28.05 -11.18
CA LYS A 222 -13.79 -27.73 -10.61
C LYS A 222 -13.83 -26.39 -9.88
N ILE A 223 -14.43 -26.42 -8.69
CA ILE A 223 -14.55 -25.25 -7.81
C ILE A 223 -13.17 -24.94 -7.20
N ASN A 224 -12.78 -23.67 -7.28
CA ASN A 224 -11.64 -23.08 -6.60
C ASN A 224 -12.11 -22.46 -5.28
N GLU A 225 -11.69 -23.08 -4.18
CA GLU A 225 -12.07 -22.71 -2.82
C GLU A 225 -11.07 -21.76 -2.14
N ASN A 226 -10.00 -21.33 -2.84
CA ASN A 226 -8.93 -20.52 -2.24
C ASN A 226 -9.48 -19.31 -1.50
N TYR A 227 -10.39 -18.56 -2.13
CA TYR A 227 -11.00 -17.38 -1.50
C TYR A 227 -11.80 -17.69 -0.24
N ALA A 228 -12.58 -18.79 -0.25
CA ALA A 228 -13.36 -19.18 0.92
C ALA A 228 -12.46 -19.55 2.11
N ARG A 229 -11.29 -20.14 1.84
CA ARG A 229 -10.29 -20.43 2.86
C ARG A 229 -9.63 -19.17 3.40
N GLU A 230 -9.22 -18.27 2.51
CA GLU A 230 -8.51 -17.02 2.87
C GLU A 230 -9.37 -16.06 3.72
N ILE A 231 -10.72 -16.14 3.65
CA ILE A 231 -11.58 -15.39 4.58
C ILE A 231 -11.55 -15.96 6.00
N MET A 232 -11.29 -17.27 6.15
CA MET A 232 -11.33 -17.95 7.45
C MET A 232 -9.98 -17.95 8.19
N GLU A 233 -8.89 -17.62 7.50
CA GLU A 233 -7.52 -17.55 8.04
C GLU A 233 -7.17 -16.14 8.53
#